data_AF-A0A5B2U5S8-F1
#
_entry.id   AF-A0A5B2U5S8-F1
#
_cell.length_a   1.000
_cell.length_b   1.000
_cell.length_c   1.000
_cell.angle_alpha   90.00
_cell.angle_beta   90.00
_cell.angle_gamma   90.00
#
_symmetry.space_group_name_H-M   'P 1'
#
loop_
_entity.id
_entity.type
_entity.pdbx_description
1 polymer ?
#
loop_
_entity_poly.entity_id
_entity_poly.type
_entity_poly.pdbx_seq_one_letter_code
_entity_poly.pdbx_strand_id
1 'polypeptide(L)' 'VCGENLKETLQFAEKMECGMVAVNRGVLSDASAPFGGVKASGVGREGGFEGISEFLEPRYISLEG' A
#
# COMPACT_ATOMS: atom_id res chain seq x y z
N VAL A 1 0.95 -10.69 -10.70
CA VAL A 1 0.07 -11.80 -11.13
C VAL A 1 -0.36 -11.54 -12.55
N CYS A 2 -0.29 -12.55 -13.42
CA CYS A 2 -0.71 -12.44 -14.81
C CYS A 2 -1.79 -13.49 -15.12
N GLY A 3 -2.79 -13.12 -15.91
CA GLY A 3 -3.89 -14.01 -16.30
C GLY A 3 -4.87 -13.35 -17.28
N GLU A 4 -5.48 -14.16 -18.13
CA GLU A 4 -6.45 -13.71 -19.13
C GLU A 4 -7.84 -13.46 -18.51
N ASN A 5 -8.24 -14.29 -17.55
CA ASN A 5 -9.48 -14.08 -16.80
C ASN A 5 -9.25 -13.07 -15.67
N LEU A 6 -9.71 -11.84 -15.87
CA LEU A 6 -9.52 -10.75 -14.91
C LEU A 6 -10.17 -11.06 -13.55
N LYS A 7 -11.34 -11.69 -13.54
CA LYS A 7 -12.06 -11.98 -12.28
C LYS A 7 -11.26 -12.95 -11.40
N GLU A 8 -10.75 -14.02 -11.98
CA GLU A 8 -9.91 -14.99 -11.27
C GLU A 8 -8.60 -14.37 -10.82
N THR A 9 -7.98 -13.55 -11.67
CA THR A 9 -6.71 -12.89 -11.37
C THR A 9 -6.84 -11.90 -10.21
N LEU A 10 -7.94 -11.14 -10.14
CA LEU A 10 -8.23 -10.25 -9.02
C LEU A 10 -8.52 -11.01 -7.73
N GLN A 11 -9.31 -12.08 -7.79
CA GLN A 11 -9.58 -12.94 -6.63
C GLN A 11 -8.30 -13.58 -6.09
N PHE A 12 -7.36 -13.93 -6.95
CA PHE A 12 -6.05 -14.41 -6.53
C PHE A 12 -5.22 -13.30 -5.89
N ALA A 13 -5.17 -12.12 -6.50
CA ALA A 13 -4.45 -10.96 -6.01
C ALA A 13 -4.93 -10.52 -4.61
N GLU A 14 -6.24 -10.52 -4.36
CA GLU A 14 -6.85 -10.17 -3.07
C GLU A 14 -6.48 -11.15 -1.93
N LYS A 15 -6.19 -12.41 -2.27
CA LYS A 15 -5.78 -13.43 -1.29
C LYS A 15 -4.30 -13.38 -0.96
N MET A 16 -3.49 -12.61 -1.70
CA MET A 16 -2.07 -12.52 -1.46
C MET A 16 -1.78 -11.64 -0.25
N GLU A 17 -1.04 -12.18 0.72
CA GLU A 17 -0.54 -11.41 1.86
C GLU A 17 0.72 -10.61 1.47
N CYS A 18 0.50 -9.57 0.67
CA CYS A 18 1.52 -8.65 0.18
C CYS A 18 1.04 -7.21 0.33
N GLY A 19 1.96 -6.25 0.46
CA GLY A 19 1.57 -4.84 0.55
C GLY A 19 1.24 -4.21 -0.80
N MET A 20 1.62 -4.84 -1.91
CA MET A 20 1.38 -4.38 -3.28
C MET A 20 1.29 -5.58 -4.23
N VAL A 21 0.43 -5.47 -5.25
CA VAL A 21 0.28 -6.48 -6.29
C VAL A 21 0.11 -5.84 -7.67
N ALA A 22 0.89 -6.30 -8.64
CA ALA A 22 0.74 -5.90 -10.03
C ALA A 22 -0.16 -6.93 -10.73
N VAL A 23 -1.21 -6.50 -11.43
CA VAL A 23 -2.04 -7.38 -12.25
C VAL A 23 -1.79 -7.06 -13.72
N ASN A 24 -1.34 -8.05 -14.50
CA ASN A 24 -1.03 -7.92 -15.93
C ASN A 24 -0.11 -6.73 -16.27
N ARG A 25 0.77 -6.36 -15.33
CA ARG A 25 1.70 -5.23 -15.44
C ARG A 25 3.08 -5.63 -14.94
N GLY A 26 4.12 -5.29 -15.69
CA GLY A 26 5.50 -5.68 -15.40
C GLY A 26 6.24 -4.80 -14.39
N VAL A 27 5.84 -3.53 -14.24
CA VAL A 27 6.48 -2.57 -13.31
C VAL A 27 5.42 -1.83 -12.50
N LEU A 28 5.57 -1.87 -11.18
CA LEU A 28 4.89 -1.00 -10.22
C LEU A 28 5.90 0.01 -9.69
N SER A 29 5.93 1.18 -10.29
CA SER A 29 6.69 2.32 -9.77
C SER A 29 5.86 3.56 -10.05
N ASP A 30 5.19 4.03 -9.01
CA ASP A 30 4.37 5.24 -9.01
C ASP A 30 4.59 5.92 -7.66
N ALA A 31 5.18 7.11 -7.68
CA ALA A 31 5.48 7.86 -6.46
C ALA A 31 4.21 8.26 -5.68
N SER A 32 3.05 8.28 -6.35
CA SER A 32 1.77 8.60 -5.73
C SER A 32 1.08 7.39 -5.08
N ALA A 33 1.58 6.18 -5.31
CA ALA A 33 1.06 4.97 -4.66
C ALA A 33 1.87 4.62 -3.42
N PRO A 34 1.24 4.10 -2.35
CA PRO A 34 1.97 3.62 -1.18
C PRO A 34 2.79 2.37 -1.50
N PHE A 35 4.03 2.35 -1.04
CA PHE A 35 4.97 1.24 -1.17
C PHE A 35 5.30 0.65 0.21
N GLY A 36 5.34 -0.68 0.31
CA GLY A 36 5.76 -1.35 1.54
C GLY A 36 5.27 -2.79 1.67
N GLY A 37 5.82 -3.51 2.64
CA GLY A 37 5.55 -4.94 2.87
C GLY A 37 4.52 -5.21 3.96
N VAL A 38 4.20 -6.48 4.17
CA VAL A 38 3.45 -6.94 5.34
C VAL A 38 4.27 -8.01 6.08
N LYS A 39 3.88 -8.35 7.32
CA LYS A 39 4.57 -9.33 8.17
C LYS A 39 6.03 -8.93 8.41
N ALA A 40 6.96 -9.86 8.27
CA ALA A 40 8.39 -9.63 8.43
C ALA A 40 9.03 -8.85 7.27
N SER A 41 8.27 -8.51 6.21
CA SER A 41 8.81 -7.75 5.07
C SER A 41 8.92 -6.24 5.34
N GLY A 42 8.40 -5.75 6.46
CA GLY A 42 8.53 -4.34 6.86
C GLY A 42 7.36 -3.84 7.71
N VAL A 43 7.50 -2.61 8.19
CA VAL A 43 6.50 -1.86 8.95
C VAL A 43 6.35 -0.50 8.29
N GLY A 44 5.12 0.02 8.23
CA GLY A 44 4.83 1.32 7.62
C GLY A 44 4.70 1.29 6.09
N ARG A 45 4.58 2.47 5.49
CA ARG A 45 4.51 2.68 4.03
C ARG A 45 5.34 3.91 3.63
N GLU A 46 5.88 3.88 2.42
CA GLU A 46 6.59 5.01 1.79
C GLU A 46 5.85 5.46 0.53
N GLY A 47 6.07 6.71 0.09
CA GLY A 47 5.37 7.26 -1.07
C GLY A 47 3.87 7.47 -0.82
N GLY A 48 3.15 7.92 -1.85
CA GLY A 48 1.72 8.24 -1.73
C GLY A 48 1.41 9.26 -0.64
N PHE A 49 0.15 9.26 -0.18
CA PHE A 49 -0.28 10.14 0.91
C PHE A 49 0.13 9.57 2.28
N GLU A 50 0.25 8.24 2.36
CA GLU A 50 0.58 7.52 3.58
C GLU A 50 2.02 7.78 4.02
N GLY A 51 2.95 7.92 3.07
CA GLY A 51 4.38 8.02 3.36
C GLY A 51 4.77 9.19 4.25
N ILE A 52 4.04 10.31 4.22
CA ILE A 52 4.33 11.44 5.12
C ILE A 52 4.02 11.10 6.57
N SER A 53 3.07 10.19 6.83
CA SER A 53 2.64 9.83 8.18
C SER A 53 3.75 9.15 8.98
N GLU A 54 4.71 8.50 8.33
CA GLU A 54 5.88 7.89 8.99
C GLU A 54 6.84 8.95 9.58
N PHE A 55 6.68 10.22 9.20
CA PHE A 55 7.53 11.34 9.64
C PHE A 55 6.77 12.40 10.46
N LEU A 56 5.45 12.23 10.66
CA LEU A 56 4.60 13.17 11.38
C LEU A 56 4.15 12.58 12.71
N GLU A 57 4.10 13.44 13.74
CA GLU A 57 3.51 13.11 15.03
C GLU A 57 2.19 13.90 15.19
N PRO A 58 1.01 13.24 15.20
CA PRO A 58 -0.26 13.92 15.40
C PRO A 58 -0.31 14.62 16.76
N ARG A 59 -0.71 15.89 16.77
CA ARG A 59 -0.89 16.66 18.01
C ARG A 59 -2.34 17.08 18.18
N TYR A 60 -2.94 16.66 19.29
CA TYR A 60 -4.23 17.15 19.73
C TYR A 60 -4.06 18.39 20.62
N ILE A 61 -4.81 19.45 20.33
CA ILE A 61 -4.84 20.67 21.13
C ILE A 61 -6.31 20.99 21.41
N SER A 62 -6.69 20.97 22.69
CA SER A 62 -8.01 21.37 23.17
C SER A 62 -7.90 22.75 23.82
N LEU A 63 -8.84 23.63 23.50
CA LEU A 63 -9.01 24.90 24.18
C LEU A 63 -10.30 24.83 24.99
N GLU A 64 -10.24 25.15 26.28
CA GLU A 64 -11.44 25.40 27.08
C GLU A 64 -12.04 26.76 26.70
N GLY A 65 -13.37 26.82 26.73
CA GLY A 65 -14.16 28.05 26.76
C GLY A 65 -14.92 28.14 28.07
#